data_AF-A0A1I1QAA7-F1
#
_entry.id   AF-A0A1I1QAA7-F1
#
_cell.length_a   1.000
_cell.length_b   1.000
_cell.length_c   1.000
_cell.angle_alpha   90.00
_cell.angle_beta   90.00
_cell.angle_gamma   90.00
#
_symmetry.space_group_name_H-M   'P 1'
#
loop_
_entity.id
_entity.type
_entity.pdbx_description
1 polymer ?
#
loop_
_entity_poly.entity_id
_entity_poly.type
_entity_poly.pdbx_seq_one_letter_code
_entity_poly.pdbx_strand_id
1 'polypeptide(L)' 'MSNYDNYFNTNKSTWNEKVKTHAKSDMYDLETFKNGKSSLISFELEALRDVKGKSLLHLQCHFGQDTLSWSRM' A
#
# COMPACT_ATOMS: atom_id res chain seq x y z
N MET A 1 18.42 23.05 2.61
CA MET A 1 18.01 21.63 2.69
C MET A 1 18.80 20.83 1.65
N SER A 2 20.08 20.52 1.93
CA SER A 2 21.00 19.95 0.94
C SER A 2 21.95 18.93 1.60
N ASN A 3 21.41 17.84 2.14
CA ASN A 3 22.25 16.74 2.62
C ASN A 3 21.61 15.35 2.47
N TYR A 4 20.42 15.26 1.88
CA TYR A 4 19.73 13.97 1.70
C TYR A 4 19.32 13.67 0.27
N ASP A 5 19.66 14.52 -0.69
CA ASP A 5 19.21 14.39 -2.07
C ASP A 5 19.66 13.06 -2.69
N ASN A 6 20.88 12.62 -2.38
CA ASN A 6 21.36 11.31 -2.83
C ASN A 6 20.50 10.15 -2.27
N TYR A 7 20.13 10.20 -0.99
CA TYR A 7 19.29 9.16 -0.38
C TYR A 7 17.86 9.20 -0.92
N PHE A 8 17.27 10.38 -1.09
CA PHE A 8 15.92 10.50 -1.65
C PHE A 8 15.87 10.07 -3.11
N ASN A 9 16.86 10.45 -3.92
CA ASN A 9 16.94 10.03 -5.32
C ASN A 9 17.15 8.52 -5.42
N THR A 10 18.05 7.95 -4.61
CA THR A 10 18.28 6.51 -4.56
C THR A 10 17.02 5.75 -4.12
N ASN A 11 16.35 6.22 -3.07
CA ASN A 11 15.11 5.60 -2.59
C ASN A 11 14.00 5.67 -3.65
N LYS A 12 13.81 6.83 -4.28
CA LYS A 12 12.82 7.02 -5.35
C LYS A 12 13.11 6.09 -6.53
N SER A 13 14.36 6.04 -6.99
CA SER A 13 14.76 5.14 -8.08
C SER A 13 14.52 3.67 -7.72
N THR A 14 14.88 3.26 -6.51
CA THR A 14 14.69 1.89 -6.03
C THR A 14 13.21 1.51 -6.03
N TRP A 15 12.32 2.38 -5.53
CA TRP A 15 10.88 2.12 -5.54
C TRP A 15 10.31 2.08 -6.97
N ASN A 16 10.74 2.99 -7.85
CA ASN A 16 10.33 2.98 -9.25
C ASN A 16 10.69 1.66 -9.95
N GLU A 17 11.87 1.11 -9.68
CA GLU A 17 12.26 -0.19 -10.24
C GLU A 17 11.44 -1.34 -9.63
N LYS A 18 11.22 -1.34 -8.31
CA LYS A 18 10.38 -2.35 -7.63
C LYS A 18 8.96 -2.40 -8.17
N VAL A 19 8.35 -1.23 -8.44
CA VAL A 19 6.99 -1.13 -9.01
C VAL A 19 6.85 -1.96 -10.29
N LYS A 20 7.87 -1.98 -11.16
CA LYS A 20 7.82 -2.71 -12.45
C LYS A 20 7.61 -4.21 -12.27
N THR A 21 8.22 -4.79 -11.24
CA THR A 21 8.09 -6.22 -10.90
C THR A 21 6.84 -6.45 -10.05
N HIS A 22 6.62 -5.63 -9.03
CA HIS A 22 5.51 -5.77 -8.09
C HIS A 22 4.14 -5.63 -8.77
N ALA A 23 4.00 -4.73 -9.74
CA ALA A 23 2.74 -4.56 -10.46
C ALA A 23 2.36 -5.78 -11.33
N LYS A 24 3.31 -6.68 -11.59
CA LYS A 24 3.11 -7.91 -12.38
C LYS A 24 3.10 -9.17 -11.52
N SER A 25 3.31 -9.06 -10.22
CA SER A 25 3.42 -10.23 -9.35
C SER A 25 2.07 -10.67 -8.81
N ASP A 26 1.93 -11.98 -8.66
CA ASP A 26 0.75 -12.61 -8.05
C ASP A 26 0.53 -12.18 -6.60
N MET A 27 1.59 -11.69 -5.93
CA MET A 27 1.51 -11.19 -4.57
C MET A 27 0.57 -9.98 -4.44
N TYR A 28 0.62 -9.05 -5.40
CA TYR A 28 -0.23 -7.85 -5.35
C TYR A 28 -1.55 -8.03 -6.09
N ASP A 29 -1.64 -8.98 -7.03
CA ASP A 29 -2.88 -9.41 -7.68
C ASP A 29 -3.79 -8.22 -8.06
N LEU A 30 -3.19 -7.24 -8.75
CA LEU A 30 -3.79 -5.93 -8.97
C LEU A 30 -5.13 -6.02 -9.71
N GLU A 31 -5.27 -6.96 -10.62
CA GLU A 31 -6.51 -7.15 -11.38
C GLU A 31 -7.64 -7.62 -10.48
N THR A 32 -7.41 -8.62 -9.62
CA THR A 32 -8.45 -9.08 -8.69
C THR A 32 -8.77 -8.02 -7.64
N PHE A 33 -7.77 -7.26 -7.18
CA PHE A 33 -7.98 -6.13 -6.28
C PHE A 33 -8.85 -5.02 -6.90
N LYS A 34 -8.61 -4.67 -8.17
CA LYS A 34 -9.45 -3.73 -8.93
C LYS A 34 -10.88 -4.25 -9.06
N ASN A 35 -11.07 -5.56 -9.16
CA ASN A 35 -12.38 -6.23 -9.19
C ASN A 35 -13.05 -6.35 -7.80
N GLY A 36 -12.51 -5.72 -6.76
CA GLY A 36 -13.17 -5.57 -5.47
C GLY A 36 -12.59 -6.43 -4.34
N LYS A 37 -11.63 -7.31 -4.62
CA LYS A 37 -10.95 -8.08 -3.56
C LYS A 37 -10.26 -7.15 -2.57
N SER A 38 -10.41 -7.44 -1.29
CA SER A 38 -9.67 -6.79 -0.20
C SER A 38 -8.25 -7.36 -0.11
N SER A 39 -7.26 -6.51 0.17
CA SER A 39 -5.89 -6.93 0.47
C SER A 39 -5.64 -7.17 1.96
N LEU A 40 -6.57 -6.76 2.83
CA LEU A 40 -6.45 -6.96 4.28
C LEU A 40 -6.48 -8.44 4.62
N ILE A 41 -5.57 -8.87 5.49
CA ILE A 41 -5.57 -10.22 6.05
C ILE A 41 -6.18 -10.20 7.45
N SER A 42 -6.32 -11.37 8.07
CA SER A 42 -6.98 -11.49 9.37
C SER A 42 -6.31 -10.66 10.46
N PHE A 43 -4.99 -10.53 10.40
CA PHE A 43 -4.22 -9.77 11.39
C PHE A 43 -4.58 -8.28 11.43
N GLU A 44 -4.67 -7.59 10.28
CA GLU A 44 -5.03 -6.16 10.28
C GLU A 44 -6.49 -5.96 10.69
N LEU A 45 -7.38 -6.85 10.24
CA LEU A 45 -8.80 -6.82 10.60
C LEU A 45 -8.99 -7.00 12.11
N GLU A 46 -8.23 -7.88 12.75
CA GLU A 46 -8.30 -8.10 14.20
C GLU A 46 -7.68 -6.96 15.00
N ALA A 47 -6.59 -6.36 14.48
CA ALA A 47 -5.87 -5.29 15.15
C ALA A 47 -6.68 -3.98 15.22
N LEU A 48 -7.34 -3.59 14.12
CA LEU A 48 -8.08 -2.33 14.04
C LEU A 48 -9.59 -2.49 14.19
N ARG A 49 -10.15 -3.66 13.84
CA ARG A 49 -11.58 -3.97 13.88
C ARG A 49 -12.41 -2.96 13.07
N ASP A 50 -13.48 -2.43 13.65
CA ASP A 50 -14.36 -1.47 13.00
C ASP A 50 -13.74 -0.05 13.02
N VAL A 51 -13.43 0.44 11.82
CA VAL A 51 -12.87 1.77 11.60
C VAL A 51 -13.89 2.75 11.02
N LYS A 52 -15.17 2.38 10.92
CA LYS A 52 -16.21 3.22 10.33
C LYS A 52 -16.34 4.57 11.04
N GLY A 53 -16.35 5.64 10.24
CA GLY A 53 -16.46 7.02 10.72
C GLY A 53 -15.19 7.56 11.40
N LYS A 54 -14.07 6.83 11.37
CA LYS A 54 -12.78 7.28 11.90
C LYS A 54 -11.90 7.87 10.80
N SER A 55 -10.92 8.68 11.19
CA SER A 55 -9.84 9.12 10.32
C SER A 55 -8.62 8.23 10.52
N LEU A 56 -8.06 7.67 9.44
CA LEU A 56 -6.91 6.77 9.48
C LEU A 56 -5.71 7.37 8.74
N LEU A 57 -4.54 7.38 9.40
CA LEU A 57 -3.26 7.68 8.76
C LEU A 57 -2.52 6.37 8.49
N HIS A 58 -2.47 5.95 7.22
CA HIS A 58 -1.73 4.77 6.80
C HIS A 58 -0.47 5.15 6.03
N LEU A 59 0.71 4.90 6.59
CA LEU A 59 2.00 5.35 6.06
C LEU A 59 2.64 4.28 5.17
N GLN A 60 3.19 4.70 4.02
CA GLN A 60 4.03 3.87 3.13
C GLN A 60 3.39 2.55 2.62
N CYS A 61 2.08 2.54 2.34
CA CYS A 61 1.33 1.36 1.85
C CYS A 61 1.64 0.94 0.38
N HIS A 62 2.75 1.40 -0.20
CA HIS A 62 3.16 1.09 -1.58
C HIS A 62 2.08 1.43 -2.63
N PHE A 63 1.28 0.45 -3.08
CA PHE A 63 0.15 0.66 -3.99
C PHE A 63 -1.13 1.18 -3.33
N GLY A 64 -1.15 1.27 -1.99
CA GLY A 64 -2.31 1.77 -1.25
C GLY A 64 -3.47 0.77 -1.13
N GLN A 65 -3.26 -0.51 -1.48
CA GLN A 65 -4.33 -1.51 -1.52
C GLN A 65 -5.00 -1.70 -0.16
N ASP A 66 -4.23 -1.70 0.94
CA ASP A 66 -4.82 -1.87 2.28
C ASP A 66 -5.59 -0.62 2.69
N THR A 67 -5.06 0.58 2.41
CA THR A 67 -5.77 1.84 2.65
C THR A 67 -7.11 1.87 1.91
N LEU A 68 -7.08 1.48 0.63
CA LEU A 68 -8.28 1.43 -0.20
C LEU A 68 -9.23 0.32 0.26
N SER A 69 -8.72 -0.82 0.71
CA SER A 69 -9.53 -1.89 1.32
C SER A 69 -10.25 -1.39 2.58
N TRP A 70 -9.54 -0.71 3.48
CA TRP A 70 -10.14 -0.06 4.65
C TRP A 70 -11.21 0.97 4.27
N SER A 71 -11.00 1.72 3.19
CA SER A 71 -11.98 2.72 2.72
C SER A 71 -13.27 2.13 2.12
N ARG A 72 -13.26 0.84 1.74
CA ARG A 72 -14.41 0.12 1.17
C ARG A 72 -15.30 -0.53 2.24
N MET A 73 -14.86 -0.56 3.50
CA MET A 73 -15.61 -1.12 4.64
C MET A 73 -16.60 -0.10 5.22
#